data_AF-A0A845T128-F1
#
_entry.id   AF-A0A845T128-F1
#
_cell.length_a   1.000
_cell.length_b   1.000
_cell.length_c   1.000
_cell.angle_alpha   90.00
_cell.angle_beta   90.00
_cell.angle_gamma   90.00
#
_symmetry.space_group_name_H-M   'P 1'
#
loop_
_entity.id
_entity.type
_entity.pdbx_description
1 polymer ?
#
loop_
_entity_poly.entity_id
_entity_poly.type
_entity_poly.pdbx_seq_one_letter_code
_entity_poly.pdbx_strand_id
1 'polypeptide(L)' 'MPIIYLSPSTQEWNHYVNGGTEEYYMNLIADAMEPYLRSSGIRWTRKYPLDTQ' A
#
# COMPACT_ATOMS: atom_id res chain seq x y z
N MET A 1 -10.89 -4.73 -18.46
CA MET A 1 -10.03 -3.77 -17.72
C MET A 1 -9.58 -4.43 -16.43
N PRO A 2 -8.27 -4.61 -16.21
CA PRO A 2 -7.77 -5.13 -14.93
C PRO A 2 -8.07 -4.14 -13.80
N ILE A 3 -8.43 -4.69 -12.64
CA ILE A 3 -8.66 -3.96 -11.40
C ILE A 3 -7.74 -4.58 -10.35
N ILE A 4 -6.88 -3.75 -9.73
CA ILE A 4 -5.95 -4.18 -8.68
C ILE A 4 -6.40 -3.61 -7.34
N TYR A 5 -6.37 -4.43 -6.30
CA TYR A 5 -6.59 -3.98 -4.92
C TYR A 5 -5.25 -3.91 -4.18
N LEU A 6 -4.82 -2.70 -3.84
CA LEU A 6 -3.64 -2.45 -3.03
C LEU A 6 -4.02 -2.52 -1.54
N SER A 7 -3.58 -3.58 -0.89
CA SER A 7 -3.78 -3.82 0.55
C SER A 7 -2.43 -3.77 1.27
N PRO A 8 -1.83 -2.57 1.46
CA PRO A 8 -0.67 -2.47 2.33
C PRO A 8 -1.05 -2.91 3.74
N SER A 9 -0.10 -3.50 4.46
CA SER A 9 -0.32 -4.01 5.82
C SER A 9 -0.83 -2.89 6.73
N THR A 10 -1.93 -3.15 7.45
CA THR A 10 -2.47 -2.24 8.48
C THR A 10 -2.24 -2.78 9.89
N GLN A 11 -1.26 -3.68 10.05
CA GLN A 11 -0.88 -4.20 11.36
C GLN A 11 0.08 -3.23 12.00
N GLU A 12 -0.45 -2.36 12.85
CA GLU A 12 0.37 -1.54 13.74
C GLU A 12 1.28 -2.48 14.55
N TRP A 13 2.56 -2.10 14.72
CA TRP A 13 3.55 -2.82 15.53
C TRP A 13 4.16 -4.11 14.96
N ASN A 14 3.95 -4.42 13.67
CA ASN A 14 4.76 -5.47 13.04
C ASN A 14 6.15 -4.94 12.64
N HIS A 15 7.13 -5.12 13.53
CA HIS A 15 8.49 -4.62 13.34
C HIS A 15 9.37 -5.57 12.53
N TYR A 16 10.17 -5.01 11.63
CA TYR A 16 11.28 -5.75 11.04
C TYR A 16 12.44 -5.90 12.03
N VAL A 17 13.22 -6.98 11.89
CA VAL A 17 14.38 -7.26 12.75
C VAL A 17 15.43 -6.15 12.70
N ASN A 18 15.51 -5.42 11.59
CA ASN A 18 16.45 -4.31 11.35
C ASN A 18 15.85 -2.91 11.59
N GLY A 19 14.62 -2.81 12.09
CA GLY A 19 13.95 -1.55 12.40
C GLY A 19 12.85 -1.13 11.41
N GLY A 20 12.01 -0.18 11.85
CA GLY A 20 10.80 0.23 11.13
C GLY A 20 9.63 -0.75 11.30
N THR A 21 8.54 -0.51 10.58
CA THR A 21 7.34 -1.35 10.61
C THR A 21 6.95 -1.80 9.20
N GLU A 22 6.37 -2.99 9.09
CA GLU A 22 5.80 -3.49 7.83
C GLU A 22 4.78 -2.50 7.26
N GLU A 23 3.93 -1.92 8.11
CA GLU A 23 2.97 -0.89 7.72
C GLU A 23 3.63 0.29 7.00
N TYR A 24 4.72 0.84 7.56
CA TYR A 24 5.41 1.98 6.98
C TYR A 24 5.95 1.66 5.59
N TYR A 25 6.70 0.56 5.47
CA TYR A 25 7.35 0.21 4.20
C TYR A 25 6.35 -0.28 3.15
N MET A 26 5.30 -0.99 3.53
CA MET A 26 4.26 -1.41 2.58
C MET A 26 3.48 -0.22 2.03
N ASN A 27 3.25 0.83 2.82
CA ASN A 27 2.63 2.06 2.33
C ASN A 27 3.52 2.79 1.32
N LEU A 28 4.84 2.85 1.54
CA LEU A 28 5.78 3.44 0.56
C LEU A 28 5.76 2.70 -0.78
N ILE A 29 5.67 1.37 -0.75
CA ILE A 29 5.54 0.57 -1.98
C ILE A 29 4.21 0.86 -2.66
N ALA A 30 3.10 0.92 -1.90
CA ALA A 30 1.80 1.24 -2.46
C ALA A 30 1.78 2.63 -3.12
N ASP A 31 2.37 3.64 -2.48
CA ASP A 31 2.56 4.99 -3.04
C ASP A 31 3.35 4.95 -4.35
N ALA A 32 4.47 4.22 -4.36
CA ALA A 32 5.32 4.08 -5.54
C ALA A 32 4.63 3.36 -6.70
N MET A 33 3.65 2.48 -6.43
CA MET A 33 2.93 1.73 -7.47
C MET A 33 1.88 2.57 -8.22
N GLU A 34 1.24 3.55 -7.56
CA GLU A 34 0.19 4.37 -8.17
C GLU A 34 0.56 5.04 -9.50
N PRO A 35 1.74 5.69 -9.67
CA PRO A 35 2.10 6.28 -10.96
C PRO A 35 2.25 5.25 -12.09
N TYR A 36 2.73 4.04 -11.79
CA TYR A 36 2.85 2.97 -12.79
C TYR A 36 1.48 2.40 -13.20
N LEU A 37 0.57 2.25 -12.24
CA LEU A 37 -0.79 1.80 -12.52
C LEU A 37 -1.55 2.84 -13.35
N ARG A 38 -1.39 4.11 -13.00
CA ARG A 38 -1.96 5.24 -13.76
C ARG A 38 -1.43 5.31 -15.18
N SER A 39 -0.12 5.20 -15.39
CA SER A 39 0.49 5.27 -16.72
C SER A 39 0.09 4.08 -17.60
N SER A 40 -0.20 2.92 -16.98
CA SER A 40 -0.64 1.70 -17.66
C SER A 40 -2.14 1.66 -17.93
N GLY A 41 -2.91 2.67 -17.51
CA GLY A 41 -4.38 2.68 -17.62
C GLY A 41 -5.07 1.60 -16.77
N ILE A 42 -4.38 1.07 -15.75
CA ILE A 42 -4.93 0.08 -14.82
C ILE A 42 -5.71 0.81 -13.75
N ARG A 43 -6.90 0.32 -13.40
CA ARG A 43 -7.68 0.86 -12.28
C ARG A 43 -7.25 0.19 -11.00
N TRP A 44 -7.18 0.95 -9.91
CA TRP A 44 -6.86 0.40 -8.59
C TRP A 44 -7.72 1.01 -7.49
N THR A 45 -7.83 0.26 -6.40
CA THR A 45 -8.36 0.74 -5.12
C THR A 45 -7.31 0.42 -4.07
N ARG A 46 -7.15 1.31 -3.10
CA ARG A 46 -6.17 1.17 -2.03
C ARG A 46 -6.83 1.31 -0.67
N LYS A 47 -6.41 0.49 0.28
CA LYS A 47 -6.71 0.68 1.70
C LYS A 47 -5.70 1.65 2.31
N TYR A 48 -6.16 2.73 2.93
CA TYR A 48 -5.28 3.64 3.67
C TYR A 48 -5.31 3.31 5.17
N PRO A 49 -4.17 3.45 5.87
CA PRO A 49 -4.10 3.19 7.32
C PRO A 49 -4.99 4.13 8.15
N LEU A 50 -5.29 5.34 7.63
CA LEU A 50 -6.18 6.32 8.28
C LEU A 50 -7.66 6.23 7.85
N ASP A 51 -8.05 5.24 7.04
CA ASP A 51 -9.47 4.97 6.81
C ASP A 51 -10.07 4.48 8.14
N THR A 52 -10.51 5.44 8.94
CA THR A 52 -11.17 5.25 10.23
C THR A 52 -12.48 4.51 9.93
N GLN A 53 -12.70 3.41 10.65
CA GLN A 53 -13.89 2.56 10.53
C GLN A 53 -15.20 3.33 10.69
#